data_AF-A0A4Q6XKL4-F1
#
_entry.id   AF-A0A4Q6XKL4-F1
#
_cell.length_a   1.000
_cell.length_b   1.000
_cell.length_c   1.000
_cell.angle_alpha   90.00
_cell.angle_beta   90.00
_cell.angle_gamma   90.00
#
_symmetry.space_group_name_H-M   'P 1'
#
loop_
_entity.id
_entity.type
_entity.pdbx_description
1 polymer ?
#
loop_
_entity_poly.entity_id
_entity_poly.type
_entity_poly.pdbx_seq_one_letter_code
_entity_poly.pdbx_strand_id
1 'polypeptide(L)'
;MKIKSLFSTLAVCVIATTGVYADPVYETFDIHFTILTSNPSAQMVATLSQMEEEVNILNTYFVKEDRSPIIKFKFKSVSFYNDVKDSNCDFVSVVNSATPYNSDGWAALFNACNDPLVKDKNAINFYVYDGYSVANGFNEKDSHGKRNSNRPYVMLDWQRINHNIQSPEEHEMGHAFGLDHVCVPGATINSSTNIMASAGGCDGSGGKRDIGFNDSQVNTIMYYVPLIKAKLASP
;
A
#
# COMPACT_ATOMS: atom_id res chain seq x y z
N MET A 1 26.34 67.92 -44.15
CA MET A 1 27.54 67.10 -43.86
C MET A 1 27.23 66.21 -42.67
N LYS A 2 27.27 64.86 -42.86
CA LYS A 2 27.39 63.80 -41.81
C LYS A 2 26.20 63.69 -40.82
N ILE A 3 25.63 62.55 -40.41
CA ILE A 3 25.98 61.12 -40.37
C ILE A 3 24.66 60.31 -40.47
N LYS A 4 24.62 59.23 -41.25
CA LYS A 4 23.60 58.17 -41.13
C LYS A 4 24.06 57.21 -40.03
N SER A 5 23.29 57.07 -38.96
CA SER A 5 23.49 56.01 -37.97
C SER A 5 22.63 54.80 -38.36
N LEU A 6 23.28 53.69 -38.69
CA LEU A 6 22.62 52.38 -38.80
C LEU A 6 22.51 51.80 -37.39
N PHE A 7 21.29 51.65 -36.88
CA PHE A 7 21.01 50.75 -35.77
C PHE A 7 20.67 49.38 -36.36
N SER A 8 21.59 48.42 -36.19
CA SER A 8 21.36 47.02 -36.50
C SER A 8 20.78 46.37 -35.24
N THR A 9 19.49 46.03 -35.28
CA THR A 9 18.82 45.33 -34.19
C THR A 9 19.16 43.84 -34.27
N LEU A 10 20.02 43.37 -33.37
CA LEU A 10 20.34 41.95 -33.22
C LEU A 10 19.17 41.27 -32.48
N ALA A 11 18.36 40.50 -33.21
CA ALA A 11 17.32 39.66 -32.61
C ALA A 11 17.97 38.41 -32.00
N VAL A 12 18.11 38.40 -30.67
CA VAL A 12 18.51 37.20 -29.93
C VAL A 12 17.31 36.26 -29.87
N CYS A 13 17.34 35.22 -30.70
CA CYS A 13 16.38 34.13 -30.64
C CYS A 13 16.74 33.23 -29.45
N VAL A 14 16.04 33.41 -28.33
CA VAL A 14 16.12 32.47 -27.19
C VAL A 14 15.36 31.22 -27.59
N ILE A 15 16.10 30.18 -28.00
CA ILE A 15 15.53 28.85 -28.22
C ILE A 15 15.28 28.26 -26.83
N ALA A 16 14.05 28.40 -26.35
CA ALA A 16 13.59 27.67 -25.17
C ALA A 16 13.48 26.18 -25.55
N THR A 17 14.50 25.40 -25.20
CA THR A 17 14.41 23.95 -25.24
C THR A 17 13.46 23.53 -24.12
N THR A 18 12.19 23.33 -24.44
CA THR A 18 11.27 22.62 -23.55
C THR A 18 11.73 21.17 -23.52
N GLY A 19 12.62 20.86 -22.58
CA GLY A 19 12.90 19.48 -22.21
C GLY A 19 11.60 18.88 -21.71
N VAL A 20 10.93 18.09 -22.55
CA VAL A 20 9.89 17.18 -22.12
C VAL A 20 10.60 16.17 -21.24
N TYR A 21 10.60 16.42 -19.93
CA TYR A 21 11.04 15.44 -18.95
C TYR A 21 10.03 14.30 -19.07
N ALA A 22 10.41 13.23 -19.76
CA ALA A 22 9.60 12.03 -19.79
C ALA A 22 9.53 11.54 -18.35
N ASP A 23 8.31 11.43 -17.81
CA ASP A 23 8.12 10.86 -16.48
C ASP A 23 8.78 9.47 -16.45
N PRO A 24 9.59 9.18 -15.41
CA PRO A 24 10.17 7.86 -15.27
C PRO A 24 9.07 6.80 -15.33
N VAL A 25 9.27 5.78 -16.17
CA VAL A 25 8.32 4.66 -16.26
C VAL A 25 8.52 3.78 -15.04
N TYR A 26 7.64 3.93 -14.05
CA TYR A 26 7.62 3.09 -12.86
C TYR A 26 6.86 1.78 -13.12
N GLU A 27 7.37 0.67 -12.59
CA GLU A 27 6.62 -0.58 -12.57
C GLU A 27 5.29 -0.36 -11.83
N THR A 28 4.19 -0.88 -12.38
CA THR A 28 2.85 -0.64 -11.86
C THR A 28 2.17 -1.96 -11.51
N PHE A 29 1.63 -2.06 -10.29
CA PHE A 29 0.82 -3.20 -9.85
C PHE A 29 -0.65 -2.83 -9.75
N ASP A 30 -1.51 -3.68 -10.30
CA ASP A 30 -2.94 -3.58 -10.08
C ASP A 30 -3.29 -4.00 -8.64
N ILE A 31 -4.22 -3.27 -8.03
CA ILE A 31 -4.78 -3.54 -6.70
C ILE A 31 -6.24 -3.95 -6.83
N HIS A 32 -6.58 -5.11 -6.27
CA HIS A 32 -7.95 -5.57 -6.08
C HIS A 32 -8.32 -5.48 -4.60
N PHE A 33 -9.42 -4.82 -4.27
CA PHE A 33 -9.95 -4.77 -2.91
C PHE A 33 -11.08 -5.79 -2.72
N THR A 34 -11.14 -6.38 -1.53
CA THR A 34 -12.30 -7.16 -1.08
C THR A 34 -12.69 -6.72 0.32
N ILE A 35 -13.95 -6.36 0.51
CA ILE A 35 -14.49 -6.02 1.83
C ILE A 35 -14.99 -7.31 2.49
N LEU A 36 -14.28 -7.78 3.51
CA LEU A 36 -14.55 -9.06 4.17
C LEU A 36 -15.39 -8.96 5.44
N THR A 37 -15.68 -7.76 5.92
CA THR A 37 -16.38 -7.57 7.19
C THR A 37 -17.88 -7.34 7.05
N SER A 38 -18.66 -7.99 7.91
CA SER A 38 -20.09 -7.70 8.10
C SER A 38 -20.39 -6.42 8.88
N ASN A 39 -19.37 -5.75 9.44
CA ASN A 39 -19.54 -4.57 10.26
C ASN A 39 -20.15 -3.41 9.43
N PRO A 40 -21.36 -2.92 9.78
CA PRO A 40 -22.01 -1.86 9.02
C PRO A 40 -21.21 -0.54 8.99
N SER A 41 -20.47 -0.22 10.05
CA SER A 41 -19.63 0.98 10.10
C SER A 41 -18.47 0.89 9.13
N ALA A 42 -17.84 -0.28 9.03
CA ALA A 42 -16.81 -0.55 8.03
C ALA A 42 -17.36 -0.43 6.61
N GLN A 43 -18.54 -1.01 6.34
CA GLN A 43 -19.16 -0.95 5.01
C GLN A 43 -19.59 0.47 4.60
N MET A 44 -19.90 1.35 5.54
CA MET A 44 -20.20 2.76 5.24
C MET A 44 -18.97 3.55 4.77
N VAL A 45 -17.78 3.22 5.27
CA VAL A 45 -16.54 3.94 4.90
C VAL A 45 -15.84 3.27 3.72
N ALA A 46 -15.89 1.94 3.62
CA ALA A 46 -15.22 1.17 2.58
C ALA A 46 -16.03 1.16 1.27
N THR A 47 -16.24 2.34 0.70
CA THR A 47 -16.94 2.58 -0.57
C THR A 47 -15.99 2.42 -1.76
N LEU A 48 -16.54 2.33 -2.98
CA LEU A 48 -15.73 2.32 -4.22
C LEU A 48 -14.76 3.51 -4.27
N SER A 49 -15.27 4.73 -4.07
CA SER A 49 -14.45 5.94 -4.09
C SER A 49 -13.39 5.94 -3.00
N GLN A 50 -13.68 5.35 -1.83
CA GLN A 50 -12.68 5.23 -0.78
C GLN A 50 -11.58 4.25 -1.19
N MET A 51 -11.89 3.11 -1.79
CA MET A 51 -10.86 2.15 -2.24
C MET A 51 -9.99 2.70 -3.37
N GLU A 52 -10.54 3.55 -4.24
CA GLU A 52 -9.76 4.33 -5.20
C GLU A 52 -8.82 5.30 -4.48
N GLU A 53 -9.29 5.97 -3.41
CA GLU A 53 -8.48 6.88 -2.61
C GLU A 53 -7.39 6.16 -1.80
N GLU A 54 -7.63 4.96 -1.29
CA GLU A 54 -6.58 4.15 -0.63
C GLU A 54 -5.39 3.88 -1.58
N VAL A 55 -5.64 3.72 -2.88
CA VAL A 55 -4.57 3.59 -3.88
C VAL A 55 -3.84 4.92 -4.08
N ASN A 56 -4.54 6.06 -4.00
CA ASN A 56 -3.91 7.38 -4.08
C ASN A 56 -3.02 7.65 -2.86
N ILE A 57 -3.51 7.33 -1.66
CA ILE A 57 -2.77 7.39 -0.39
C ILE A 57 -1.51 6.53 -0.51
N LEU A 58 -1.66 5.26 -0.90
CA LEU A 58 -0.52 4.35 -1.06
C LEU A 58 0.51 4.91 -2.07
N ASN A 59 0.08 5.44 -3.22
CA ASN A 59 0.99 6.07 -4.19
C ASN A 59 1.66 7.35 -3.68
N THR A 60 1.06 8.03 -2.70
CA THR A 60 1.58 9.26 -2.08
C THR A 60 2.67 8.95 -1.07
N TYR A 61 2.56 7.83 -0.34
CA TYR A 61 3.43 7.51 0.78
C TYR A 61 4.34 6.30 0.56
N PHE A 62 4.11 5.45 -0.45
CA PHE A 62 5.04 4.39 -0.83
C PHE A 62 6.24 4.93 -1.63
N VAL A 63 7.07 5.72 -0.95
CA VAL A 63 8.12 6.55 -1.53
C VAL A 63 9.44 6.37 -0.80
N LYS A 64 10.53 6.78 -1.44
CA LYS A 64 11.84 6.89 -0.78
C LYS A 64 11.85 8.06 0.22
N GLU A 65 12.92 8.16 1.01
CA GLU A 65 13.09 9.28 1.96
C GLU A 65 13.11 10.67 1.28
N ASP A 66 13.50 10.75 0.01
CA ASP A 66 13.45 11.98 -0.80
C ASP A 66 12.07 12.25 -1.44
N ARG A 67 11.06 11.44 -1.09
CA ARG A 67 9.68 11.46 -1.62
C ARG A 67 9.55 11.07 -3.09
N SER A 68 10.61 10.60 -3.74
CA SER A 68 10.48 10.04 -5.09
C SER A 68 9.75 8.68 -5.05
N PRO A 69 8.89 8.39 -6.05
CA PRO A 69 8.23 7.09 -6.15
C PRO A 69 9.24 5.93 -6.31
N ILE A 70 8.87 4.76 -5.80
CA ILE A 70 9.64 3.51 -6.00
C ILE A 70 9.00 2.70 -7.13
N ILE A 71 7.69 2.49 -7.02
CA ILE A 71 6.79 1.83 -7.97
C ILE A 71 5.44 2.58 -7.94
N LYS A 72 4.50 2.16 -8.78
CA LYS A 72 3.13 2.69 -8.79
C LYS A 72 2.12 1.58 -8.55
N PHE A 73 0.95 2.00 -8.06
CA PHE A 73 -0.20 1.15 -7.86
C PHE A 73 -1.38 1.70 -8.63
N LYS A 74 -2.22 0.81 -9.14
CA LYS A 74 -3.42 1.18 -9.89
C LYS A 74 -4.62 0.47 -9.32
N PHE A 75 -5.69 1.21 -9.04
CA PHE A 75 -6.97 0.60 -8.70
C PHE A 75 -7.48 -0.23 -9.88
N LYS A 76 -7.80 -1.50 -9.64
CA LYS A 76 -8.36 -2.41 -10.65
C LYS A 76 -9.83 -2.67 -10.41
N SER A 77 -10.20 -3.06 -9.20
CA SER A 77 -11.57 -3.42 -8.84
C SER A 77 -11.75 -3.52 -7.32
N VAL A 78 -13.01 -3.56 -6.90
CA VAL A 78 -13.43 -3.88 -5.54
C VAL A 78 -14.60 -4.86 -5.58
N SER A 79 -14.63 -5.79 -4.62
CA SER A 79 -15.79 -6.65 -4.33
C SER A 79 -16.27 -6.37 -2.91
N PHE A 80 -17.58 -6.22 -2.74
CA PHE A 80 -18.17 -5.84 -1.45
C PHE A 80 -18.64 -7.06 -0.67
N TYR A 81 -18.80 -6.90 0.65
CA TYR A 81 -19.15 -7.99 1.56
C TYR A 81 -20.37 -8.80 1.09
N ASN A 82 -21.42 -8.15 0.61
CA ASN A 82 -22.63 -8.84 0.15
C ASN A 82 -22.42 -9.71 -1.10
N ASP A 83 -21.38 -9.42 -1.90
CA ASP A 83 -21.03 -10.21 -3.08
C ASP A 83 -20.19 -11.44 -2.72
N VAL A 84 -19.49 -11.41 -1.59
CA VAL A 84 -18.48 -12.42 -1.22
C VAL A 84 -18.82 -13.23 0.03
N LYS A 85 -19.77 -12.79 0.87
CA LYS A 85 -20.10 -13.42 2.16
C LYS A 85 -20.50 -14.90 2.06
N ASP A 86 -21.06 -15.29 0.92
CA ASP A 86 -21.53 -16.65 0.63
C ASP A 86 -20.51 -17.43 -0.24
N SER A 87 -19.29 -16.89 -0.40
CA SER A 87 -18.21 -17.57 -1.09
C SER A 87 -17.85 -18.89 -0.40
N ASN A 88 -17.48 -19.89 -1.19
CA ASN A 88 -16.94 -21.16 -0.68
C ASN A 88 -15.48 -21.03 -0.20
N CYS A 89 -14.89 -19.83 -0.24
CA CYS A 89 -13.57 -19.60 0.34
C CYS A 89 -13.65 -19.47 1.85
N ASP A 90 -13.14 -20.48 2.58
CA ASP A 90 -12.97 -20.45 4.04
C ASP A 90 -12.25 -19.20 4.55
N PHE A 91 -11.42 -18.57 3.71
CA PHE A 91 -10.79 -17.29 4.01
C PHE A 91 -11.80 -16.21 4.42
N VAL A 92 -12.95 -16.12 3.75
CA VAL A 92 -13.98 -15.10 4.02
C VAL A 92 -14.57 -15.29 5.42
N SER A 93 -14.97 -16.51 5.74
CA SER A 93 -15.63 -16.81 7.02
C SER A 93 -14.65 -16.71 8.20
N VAL A 94 -13.40 -17.13 8.02
CA VAL A 94 -12.37 -17.06 9.07
C VAL A 94 -11.98 -15.62 9.39
N VAL A 95 -11.75 -14.79 8.37
CA VAL A 95 -11.34 -13.39 8.57
C VAL A 95 -12.45 -12.55 9.22
N ASN A 96 -13.73 -12.87 8.95
CA ASN A 96 -14.88 -12.18 9.56
C ASN A 96 -15.33 -12.80 10.90
N SER A 97 -14.52 -13.68 11.50
CA SER A 97 -14.87 -14.35 12.76
C SER A 97 -14.13 -13.75 13.96
N ALA A 98 -14.58 -14.08 15.18
CA ALA A 98 -13.87 -13.76 16.42
C ALA A 98 -12.63 -14.66 16.63
N THR A 99 -11.77 -14.75 15.61
CA THR A 99 -10.55 -15.54 15.60
C THR A 99 -9.35 -14.61 15.44
N PRO A 100 -8.36 -14.66 16.35
CA PRO A 100 -7.16 -13.84 16.23
C PRO A 100 -6.43 -14.07 14.90
N TYR A 101 -5.78 -13.02 14.40
CA TYR A 101 -4.92 -13.12 13.22
C TYR A 101 -3.89 -14.23 13.37
N ASN A 102 -3.80 -15.09 12.35
CA ASN A 102 -2.77 -16.12 12.23
C ASN A 102 -2.13 -16.00 10.86
N SER A 103 -0.90 -15.49 10.81
CA SER A 103 -0.23 -15.18 9.54
C SER A 103 -0.13 -16.38 8.61
N ASP A 104 0.21 -17.57 9.10
CA ASP A 104 0.41 -18.75 8.25
C ASP A 104 -0.91 -19.45 7.91
N GLY A 105 -1.84 -19.51 8.86
CA GLY A 105 -3.18 -20.03 8.63
C GLY A 105 -3.94 -19.21 7.59
N TRP A 106 -3.92 -17.88 7.71
CA TRP A 106 -4.58 -16.99 6.77
C TRP A 106 -3.94 -17.05 5.38
N ALA A 107 -2.61 -17.18 5.31
CA ALA A 107 -1.92 -17.36 4.03
C ALA A 107 -2.33 -18.67 3.34
N ALA A 108 -2.47 -19.77 4.09
CA ALA A 108 -2.94 -21.05 3.55
C ALA A 108 -4.37 -20.92 2.99
N LEU A 109 -5.27 -20.28 3.74
CA LEU A 109 -6.65 -20.02 3.32
C LEU A 109 -6.73 -19.12 2.08
N PHE A 110 -5.96 -18.01 2.06
CA PHE A 110 -5.83 -17.14 0.91
C PHE A 110 -5.35 -17.92 -0.33
N ASN A 111 -4.35 -18.78 -0.17
CA ASN A 111 -3.81 -19.59 -1.27
C ASN A 111 -4.82 -20.62 -1.79
N ALA A 112 -5.61 -21.23 -0.91
CA ALA A 112 -6.65 -22.20 -1.26
C ALA A 112 -7.88 -21.58 -1.91
N CYS A 113 -8.17 -20.30 -1.65
CA CYS A 113 -9.32 -19.61 -2.22
C CYS A 113 -9.21 -19.47 -3.75
N ASN A 114 -10.24 -19.83 -4.51
CA ASN A 114 -10.26 -19.67 -5.98
C ASN A 114 -11.42 -18.80 -6.48
N ASP A 115 -12.15 -18.17 -5.56
CA ASP A 115 -13.22 -17.25 -5.91
C ASP A 115 -12.61 -15.93 -6.42
N PRO A 116 -12.85 -15.55 -7.70
CA PRO A 116 -12.26 -14.34 -8.27
C PRO A 116 -12.82 -13.04 -7.69
N LEU A 117 -13.95 -13.07 -6.97
CA LEU A 117 -14.46 -11.92 -6.23
C LEU A 117 -13.73 -11.72 -4.88
N VAL A 118 -13.08 -12.78 -4.38
CA VAL A 118 -12.31 -12.73 -3.12
C VAL A 118 -10.81 -12.59 -3.41
N LYS A 119 -10.32 -13.21 -4.48
CA LYS A 119 -8.90 -13.17 -4.83
C LYS A 119 -8.72 -13.03 -6.33
N ASP A 120 -8.26 -11.85 -6.74
CA ASP A 120 -7.78 -11.63 -8.10
C ASP A 120 -6.35 -12.14 -8.22
N LYS A 121 -6.16 -13.20 -9.00
CA LYS A 121 -4.86 -13.83 -9.21
C LYS A 121 -3.84 -12.94 -9.95
N ASN A 122 -4.31 -11.88 -10.63
CA ASN A 122 -3.49 -10.99 -11.43
C ASN A 122 -3.28 -9.62 -10.76
N ALA A 123 -3.64 -9.46 -9.48
CA ALA A 123 -3.48 -8.23 -8.72
C ALA A 123 -2.89 -8.51 -7.33
N ILE A 124 -2.37 -7.46 -6.69
CA ILE A 124 -2.12 -7.50 -5.25
C ILE A 124 -3.48 -7.33 -4.55
N ASN A 125 -3.79 -8.22 -3.62
CA ASN A 125 -5.10 -8.25 -2.99
C ASN A 125 -5.07 -7.49 -1.67
N PHE A 126 -5.97 -6.51 -1.53
CA PHE A 126 -6.23 -5.78 -0.30
C PHE A 126 -7.55 -6.24 0.30
N TYR A 127 -7.55 -6.51 1.59
CA TYR A 127 -8.71 -6.98 2.32
C TYR A 127 -9.06 -5.98 3.41
N VAL A 128 -10.21 -5.34 3.29
CA VAL A 128 -10.76 -4.55 4.39
C VAL A 128 -11.44 -5.49 5.35
N TYR A 129 -10.97 -5.53 6.60
CA TYR A 129 -11.48 -6.43 7.63
C TYR A 129 -11.70 -5.70 8.95
N ASP A 130 -12.31 -6.40 9.91
CA ASP A 130 -12.54 -5.94 11.28
C ASP A 130 -11.64 -6.73 12.20
N GLY A 131 -10.54 -6.10 12.63
CA GLY A 131 -9.49 -6.73 13.42
C GLY A 131 -10.05 -7.35 14.69
N TYR A 132 -9.60 -8.56 15.03
CA TYR A 132 -9.96 -9.22 16.28
C TYR A 132 -8.71 -9.68 17.04
N SER A 133 -8.66 -9.37 18.33
CA SER A 133 -7.74 -10.02 19.28
C SER A 133 -8.47 -10.46 20.54
N VAL A 134 -7.88 -11.40 21.29
CA VAL A 134 -8.46 -11.85 22.57
C VAL A 134 -8.52 -10.71 23.58
N ALA A 135 -7.55 -9.79 23.55
CA ALA A 135 -7.46 -8.69 24.50
C ALA A 135 -8.43 -7.55 24.18
N ASN A 136 -8.60 -7.21 22.89
CA ASN A 136 -9.34 -6.02 22.47
C ASN A 136 -10.69 -6.33 21.79
N GLY A 137 -10.96 -7.60 21.47
CA GLY A 137 -12.10 -7.98 20.64
C GLY A 137 -12.02 -7.31 19.27
N PHE A 138 -13.17 -6.91 18.72
CA PHE A 138 -13.28 -6.13 17.48
C PHE A 138 -12.91 -4.63 17.64
N ASN A 139 -12.25 -4.26 18.74
CA ASN A 139 -11.59 -2.95 18.85
C ASN A 139 -10.09 -3.05 18.53
N GLU A 140 -9.62 -4.23 18.11
CA GLU A 140 -8.28 -4.41 17.58
C GLU A 140 -8.16 -3.68 16.24
N LYS A 141 -7.09 -2.91 16.07
CA LYS A 141 -6.92 -2.05 14.89
C LYS A 141 -5.73 -2.46 14.05
N ASP A 142 -5.09 -3.58 14.36
CA ASP A 142 -3.90 -4.00 13.65
C ASP A 142 -4.19 -4.31 12.18
N SER A 143 -3.24 -3.94 11.32
CA SER A 143 -3.24 -4.29 9.90
C SER A 143 -2.04 -5.19 9.63
N HIS A 144 -2.08 -5.93 8.51
CA HIS A 144 -1.08 -6.96 8.24
C HIS A 144 -0.74 -7.07 6.76
N GLY A 145 0.53 -6.95 6.41
CA GLY A 145 1.06 -7.32 5.11
C GLY A 145 1.72 -8.69 5.10
N LYS A 146 1.55 -9.45 4.01
CA LYS A 146 2.29 -10.70 3.81
C LYS A 146 2.75 -10.86 2.37
N ARG A 147 4.05 -11.10 2.18
CA ARG A 147 4.64 -11.42 0.86
C ARG A 147 4.12 -12.70 0.24
N ASN A 148 3.80 -13.70 1.08
CA ASN A 148 3.14 -14.96 0.72
C ASN A 148 3.69 -15.61 -0.57
N SER A 149 4.96 -16.04 -0.53
CA SER A 149 5.61 -16.70 -1.68
C SER A 149 5.52 -15.88 -2.98
N ASN A 150 5.72 -14.56 -2.86
CA ASN A 150 5.64 -13.56 -3.93
C ASN A 150 4.23 -13.36 -4.51
N ARG A 151 3.18 -13.84 -3.84
CA ARG A 151 1.78 -13.48 -4.11
C ARG A 151 1.26 -12.65 -2.94
N PRO A 152 1.65 -11.37 -2.85
CA PRO A 152 1.37 -10.55 -1.69
C PRO A 152 -0.12 -10.32 -1.49
N TYR A 153 -0.49 -10.16 -0.22
CA TYR A 153 -1.78 -9.58 0.18
C TYR A 153 -1.61 -8.67 1.39
N VAL A 154 -2.55 -7.75 1.55
CA VAL A 154 -2.63 -6.79 2.66
C VAL A 154 -3.99 -6.92 3.33
N MET A 155 -4.01 -7.01 4.65
CA MET A 155 -5.19 -6.87 5.50
C MET A 155 -5.18 -5.45 6.07
N LEU A 156 -6.13 -4.61 5.67
CA LEU A 156 -6.29 -3.25 6.16
C LEU A 156 -7.47 -3.23 7.13
N ASP A 157 -7.20 -2.91 8.39
CA ASP A 157 -8.29 -2.75 9.35
C ASP A 157 -9.14 -1.53 8.97
N TRP A 158 -10.46 -1.69 8.99
CA TRP A 158 -11.37 -0.65 8.52
C TRP A 158 -11.27 0.65 9.31
N GLN A 159 -10.86 0.59 10.58
CA GLN A 159 -10.71 1.79 11.41
C GLN A 159 -9.52 2.62 10.97
N ARG A 160 -8.59 2.03 10.21
CA ARG A 160 -7.37 2.68 9.72
C ARG A 160 -7.45 3.20 8.28
N ILE A 161 -8.56 2.94 7.60
CA ILE A 161 -8.90 3.51 6.29
C ILE A 161 -8.68 5.02 6.29
N ASN A 162 -8.28 5.56 5.14
CA ASN A 162 -7.99 6.96 4.92
C ASN A 162 -6.74 7.46 5.68
N HIS A 163 -5.74 6.59 5.89
CA HIS A 163 -4.47 6.95 6.55
C HIS A 163 -4.67 7.63 7.93
N ASN A 164 -5.78 7.33 8.62
CA ASN A 164 -6.23 8.13 9.75
C ASN A 164 -5.52 7.75 11.08
N ILE A 165 -4.90 6.58 11.13
CA ILE A 165 -4.16 6.03 12.26
C ILE A 165 -2.79 5.56 11.75
N GLN A 166 -1.80 6.43 11.95
CA GLN A 166 -0.44 6.28 11.44
C GLN A 166 -0.43 6.12 9.91
N SER A 167 0.28 5.10 9.40
CA SER A 167 0.55 4.85 7.99
C SER A 167 0.41 3.35 7.68
N PRO A 168 -0.81 2.78 7.65
CA PRO A 168 -0.99 1.34 7.45
C PRO A 168 -0.60 0.88 6.05
N GLU A 169 -1.06 1.56 5.02
CA GLU A 169 -1.07 1.08 3.63
C GLU A 169 0.37 0.84 3.16
N GLU A 170 1.22 1.85 3.28
CA GLU A 170 2.63 1.74 2.90
C GLU A 170 3.44 0.83 3.82
N HIS A 171 3.11 0.76 5.12
CA HIS A 171 3.79 -0.13 6.07
C HIS A 171 3.51 -1.60 5.77
N GLU A 172 2.24 -1.96 5.64
CA GLU A 172 1.83 -3.32 5.31
C GLU A 172 2.27 -3.70 3.88
N MET A 173 2.24 -2.76 2.94
CA MET A 173 2.81 -2.99 1.62
C MET A 173 4.33 -3.23 1.71
N GLY A 174 5.04 -2.57 2.61
CA GLY A 174 6.45 -2.86 2.91
C GLY A 174 6.67 -4.32 3.31
N HIS A 175 5.87 -4.86 4.22
CA HIS A 175 5.88 -6.30 4.57
C HIS A 175 5.54 -7.20 3.38
N ALA A 176 4.58 -6.77 2.55
CA ALA A 176 4.19 -7.48 1.33
C ALA A 176 5.36 -7.54 0.30
N PHE A 177 6.26 -6.57 0.34
CA PHE A 177 7.52 -6.53 -0.41
C PHE A 177 8.74 -7.04 0.37
N GLY A 178 8.52 -7.75 1.48
CA GLY A 178 9.57 -8.49 2.19
C GLY A 178 10.42 -7.64 3.14
N LEU A 179 9.94 -6.47 3.56
CA LEU A 179 10.56 -5.68 4.61
C LEU A 179 10.16 -6.18 6.00
N ASP A 180 11.10 -6.09 6.93
CA ASP A 180 10.85 -6.31 8.36
C ASP A 180 10.71 -4.97 9.10
N HIS A 181 10.23 -5.04 10.35
CA HIS A 181 10.17 -3.88 11.22
C HIS A 181 11.55 -3.27 11.50
N VAL A 182 11.56 -1.95 11.68
CA VAL A 182 12.71 -1.19 12.19
C VAL A 182 12.39 -0.65 13.58
N CYS A 183 13.35 -0.72 14.50
CA CYS A 183 13.23 -0.13 15.83
C CYS A 183 13.74 1.32 15.82
N VAL A 184 12.97 2.25 16.38
CA VAL A 184 13.37 3.63 16.63
C VAL A 184 13.27 3.91 18.14
N PRO A 185 14.37 3.71 18.89
CA PRO A 185 14.35 3.89 20.35
C PRO A 185 13.92 5.29 20.76
N GLY A 186 13.06 5.38 21.78
CA GLY A 186 12.55 6.64 22.31
C GLY A 186 11.52 7.35 21.41
N ALA A 187 11.10 6.75 20.30
CA ALA A 187 10.05 7.31 19.47
C ALA A 187 8.73 7.41 20.25
N THR A 188 8.05 8.54 20.10
CA THR A 188 6.68 8.76 20.58
C THR A 188 5.72 8.67 19.40
N ILE A 189 4.41 8.56 19.64
CA ILE A 189 3.42 8.50 18.55
C ILE A 189 3.47 9.71 17.59
N ASN A 190 4.04 10.84 18.04
CA ASN A 190 4.19 12.06 17.27
C ASN A 190 5.56 12.23 16.61
N SER A 191 6.51 11.33 16.88
CA SER A 191 7.85 11.36 16.29
C SER A 191 7.77 10.95 14.82
N SER A 192 8.43 11.70 13.94
CA SER A 192 8.63 11.28 12.55
C SER A 192 9.58 10.09 12.51
N THR A 193 9.20 9.05 11.77
CA THR A 193 9.87 7.75 11.77
C THR A 193 9.86 7.13 10.38
N ASN A 194 10.77 6.18 10.15
CA ASN A 194 10.77 5.34 8.95
C ASN A 194 9.41 4.62 8.80
N ILE A 195 8.96 4.37 7.55
CA ILE A 195 7.68 3.71 7.29
C ILE A 195 7.58 2.38 8.04
N MET A 196 8.65 1.59 8.12
CA MET A 196 8.67 0.28 8.77
C MET A 196 8.86 0.34 10.30
N ALA A 197 8.79 1.52 10.93
CA ALA A 197 8.95 1.65 12.37
C ALA A 197 7.85 0.92 13.15
N SER A 198 8.22 0.16 14.17
CA SER A 198 7.27 -0.59 15.00
C SER A 198 7.63 -0.53 16.48
N ALA A 199 6.62 -0.62 17.34
CA ALA A 199 6.79 -0.71 18.79
C ALA A 199 7.25 -2.12 19.22
N GLY A 200 7.01 -3.15 18.39
CA GLY A 200 7.36 -4.53 18.72
C GLY A 200 8.87 -4.72 18.90
N GLY A 201 9.29 -5.06 20.13
CA GLY A 201 10.70 -5.31 20.44
C GLY A 201 11.57 -4.06 20.58
N CYS A 202 10.97 -2.88 20.76
CA CYS A 202 11.65 -1.60 20.84
C CYS A 202 11.13 -0.78 22.02
N ASP A 203 12.02 -0.09 22.75
CA ASP A 203 11.63 0.89 23.78
C ASP A 203 11.15 2.19 23.12
N GLY A 204 9.97 2.15 22.49
CA GLY A 204 9.38 3.27 21.74
C GLY A 204 8.05 2.90 21.07
N SER A 205 7.42 3.85 20.39
CA SER A 205 6.25 3.60 19.54
C SER A 205 6.63 3.45 18.06
N GLY A 206 5.67 3.09 17.21
CA GLY A 206 5.87 3.12 15.75
C GLY A 206 6.03 4.53 15.16
N GLY A 207 5.80 5.59 15.93
CA GLY A 207 5.82 6.98 15.46
C GLY A 207 4.76 7.28 14.40
N LYS A 208 5.02 8.30 13.60
CA LYS A 208 4.16 8.73 12.48
C LYS A 208 4.37 7.93 11.21
N ARG A 209 5.52 7.27 11.04
CA ARG A 209 5.88 6.48 9.83
C ARG A 209 5.86 7.29 8.53
N ASP A 210 6.32 8.55 8.59
CA ASP A 210 6.15 9.56 7.55
C ASP A 210 7.43 9.90 6.74
N ILE A 211 8.59 9.31 7.07
CA ILE A 211 9.87 9.67 6.44
C ILE A 211 10.01 9.10 5.02
N GLY A 212 9.60 7.85 4.78
CA GLY A 212 9.87 7.12 3.54
C GLY A 212 10.72 5.86 3.77
N PHE A 213 11.00 5.13 2.68
CA PHE A 213 11.90 3.97 2.68
C PHE A 213 13.34 4.37 2.39
N ASN A 214 14.29 3.86 3.18
CA ASN A 214 15.72 4.07 2.95
C ASN A 214 16.27 3.18 1.82
N ASP A 215 17.50 3.44 1.38
CA ASP A 215 18.12 2.73 0.24
C ASP A 215 18.13 1.20 0.41
N SER A 216 18.37 0.69 1.61
CA SER A 216 18.37 -0.76 1.87
C SER A 216 16.97 -1.35 1.67
N GLN A 217 15.94 -0.66 2.14
CA GLN A 217 14.55 -1.08 1.97
C GLN A 217 14.12 -1.00 0.50
N VAL A 218 14.50 0.08 -0.20
CA VAL A 218 14.25 0.25 -1.64
C VAL A 218 14.89 -0.88 -2.44
N ASN A 219 16.14 -1.26 -2.12
CA ASN A 219 16.81 -2.38 -2.78
C ASN A 219 16.07 -3.71 -2.56
N THR A 220 15.56 -3.97 -1.35
CA THR A 220 14.75 -5.16 -1.07
C THR A 220 13.44 -5.15 -1.83
N ILE A 221 12.72 -4.02 -1.85
CA ILE A 221 11.49 -3.86 -2.64
C ILE A 221 11.78 -4.18 -4.11
N MET A 222 12.79 -3.55 -4.71
CA MET A 222 13.14 -3.73 -6.12
C MET A 222 13.63 -5.15 -6.44
N TYR A 223 14.23 -5.86 -5.47
CA TYR A 223 14.55 -7.28 -5.63
C TYR A 223 13.28 -8.15 -5.79
N TYR A 224 12.23 -7.87 -5.02
CA TYR A 224 10.99 -8.66 -5.07
C TYR A 224 10.02 -8.24 -6.18
N VAL A 225 10.09 -7.00 -6.69
CA VAL A 225 9.27 -6.51 -7.82
C VAL A 225 9.18 -7.50 -8.99
N PRO A 226 10.27 -7.97 -9.61
CA PRO A 226 10.18 -8.89 -10.74
C PRO A 226 9.62 -10.27 -10.35
N LEU A 227 9.85 -10.72 -9.12
CA LEU A 227 9.36 -12.01 -8.62
C LEU A 227 7.85 -11.98 -8.38
N ILE A 228 7.35 -10.88 -7.81
CA ILE A 228 5.91 -10.65 -7.61
C ILE A 228 5.22 -10.53 -8.97
N LYS A 229 5.79 -9.74 -9.89
CA LYS A 229 5.25 -9.60 -11.25
C LYS A 229 5.12 -10.94 -11.96
N ALA A 230 6.17 -11.76 -11.92
CA ALA A 230 6.13 -13.10 -12.51
C ALA A 230 5.06 -13.99 -11.86
N LYS A 231 4.88 -13.90 -10.53
CA LYS A 231 3.89 -14.67 -9.79
C LYS A 231 2.45 -14.25 -10.10
N LEU A 232 2.20 -12.95 -10.26
CA LEU A 232 0.87 -12.42 -10.63
C LEU A 232 0.53 -12.66 -12.10
N ALA A 233 1.52 -12.82 -12.98
CA ALA A 233 1.31 -13.22 -14.37
C ALA A 233 1.13 -14.74 -14.56
N SER A 234 1.41 -15.53 -13.52
CA SER A 234 1.31 -16.99 -13.59
C SER A 234 -0.15 -17.46 -13.54
N PRO A 235 -0.52 -18.51 -14.32
CA PRO A 235 -1.89 -19.03 -14.37
C PRO A 235 -2.51 -19.40 -13.03
#